data_AF-A0A1S4BLW0-F1
#
_entry.id   AF-A0A1S4BLW0-F1
#
_cell.length_a   1.000
_cell.length_b   1.000
_cell.length_c   1.000
_cell.angle_alpha   90.00
_cell.angle_beta   90.00
_cell.angle_gamma   90.00
#
_symmetry.space_group_name_H-M   'P 1'
#
loop_
_entity.id
_entity.type
_entity.pdbx_description
1 polymer ?
#
loop_
_entity_poly.entity_id
_entity_poly.type
_entity_poly.pdbx_seq_one_letter_code
_entity_poly.pdbx_strand_id
1 'polypeptide(L)'
;MVTVADPVMYESYWQKMGNMCDITFSGYQSLSYFANAKYLCWFLEPKREEEIKKLHNVFGNAVVDDHYVVVGTGSSQLIQAALYALSPTDEPEPISVVSAAPFYPEVTDFVRSGLYKWAGVARNFEKDGPYIKFITSLNNPYGFTREIVVNGVQGTLIHDFAYYWPQYTAITSPATNMY
;
A
#
# COMPACT_ATOMS: atom_id res chain seq x y z
N MET A 1 3.80 12.56 -24.87
CA MET A 1 4.30 11.67 -23.80
C MET A 1 3.63 12.10 -22.52
N VAL A 2 2.76 11.26 -21.96
CA VAL A 2 2.31 11.42 -20.57
C VAL A 2 3.36 10.71 -19.74
N THR A 3 4.27 11.47 -19.13
CA THR A 3 5.44 10.93 -18.40
C THR A 3 5.14 10.64 -16.92
N VAL A 4 3.95 10.99 -16.45
CA VAL A 4 3.49 10.80 -15.07
C VAL A 4 2.09 10.21 -15.12
N ALA A 5 1.82 9.15 -14.34
CA ALA A 5 0.50 8.55 -14.20
C ALA A 5 -0.42 9.44 -13.34
N ASP A 6 -0.60 10.69 -13.76
CA ASP A 6 -1.45 11.69 -13.10
C ASP A 6 -2.92 11.39 -13.42
N PRO A 7 -3.78 11.09 -12.42
CA PRO A 7 -5.13 10.57 -12.64
C PRO A 7 -6.16 11.66 -13.03
N VAL A 8 -5.77 12.66 -13.83
CA VAL A 8 -6.62 13.77 -14.30
C VAL A 8 -7.86 13.30 -15.09
N MET A 9 -7.84 12.07 -15.59
CA MET A 9 -8.97 11.42 -16.27
C MET A 9 -10.27 11.41 -15.44
N TYR A 10 -10.19 11.46 -14.10
CA TYR A 10 -11.37 11.45 -13.23
C TYR A 10 -12.01 12.82 -13.00
N GLU A 11 -11.39 13.91 -13.47
CA GLU A 11 -11.89 15.27 -13.24
C GLU A 11 -13.34 15.44 -13.71
N SER A 12 -13.65 14.93 -14.92
CA SER A 12 -14.99 15.02 -15.50
C SER A 12 -16.07 14.26 -14.71
N TYR A 13 -15.71 13.21 -13.98
CA TYR A 13 -16.64 12.51 -13.09
C TYR A 13 -16.97 13.38 -11.88
N TRP A 14 -15.94 13.91 -11.21
CA TRP A 14 -16.13 14.74 -10.02
C TRP A 14 -16.84 16.05 -10.31
N GLN A 15 -16.60 16.68 -11.46
CA GLN A 15 -17.35 17.86 -11.89
C GLN A 15 -18.86 17.60 -12.00
N LYS A 16 -19.27 16.40 -12.45
CA LYS A 16 -20.69 16.01 -12.57
C LYS A 16 -21.35 15.75 -11.22
N MET A 17 -20.58 15.46 -10.17
CA MET A 17 -21.12 15.30 -8.82
C MET A 17 -21.60 16.63 -8.23
N GLY A 18 -21.21 17.77 -8.82
CA GLY A 18 -21.58 19.10 -8.35
C GLY A 18 -21.25 19.26 -6.86
N ASN A 19 -22.18 19.84 -6.11
CA ASN A 19 -21.97 20.16 -4.69
C ASN A 19 -22.12 18.95 -3.75
N MET A 20 -22.43 17.75 -4.26
CA MET A 20 -22.60 16.56 -3.41
C MET A 20 -21.32 16.17 -2.67
N CYS A 21 -20.17 16.57 -3.20
CA CYS A 21 -18.86 16.30 -2.61
C CYS A 21 -18.23 17.53 -1.95
N ASP A 22 -18.97 18.63 -1.81
CA ASP A 22 -18.48 19.83 -1.13
C ASP A 22 -18.19 19.51 0.35
N ILE A 23 -17.02 19.93 0.81
CA ILE A 23 -16.60 19.75 2.21
C ILE A 23 -16.51 21.13 2.85
N THR A 24 -17.17 21.29 4.00
CA THR A 24 -17.08 22.51 4.83
C THR A 24 -16.29 22.21 6.09
N PHE A 25 -15.33 23.08 6.41
CA PHE A 25 -14.54 22.99 7.64
C PHE A 25 -14.86 24.17 8.55
N SER A 26 -15.04 23.92 9.84
CA SER A 26 -15.10 25.01 10.82
C SER A 26 -13.69 25.45 11.23
N GLY A 27 -13.52 26.72 11.61
CA GLY A 27 -12.20 27.27 11.97
C GLY A 27 -11.55 26.63 13.21
N TYR A 28 -12.30 25.85 13.98
CA TYR A 28 -11.81 25.12 15.15
C TYR A 28 -11.72 23.61 14.92
N GLN A 29 -12.08 23.12 13.72
CA GLN A 29 -12.05 21.71 13.40
C GLN A 29 -10.61 21.18 13.37
N SER A 30 -10.41 20.01 13.98
CA SER A 30 -9.13 19.27 13.93
C SER A 30 -7.88 20.06 14.39
N LEU A 31 -8.03 20.97 15.37
CA LEU A 31 -6.89 21.69 15.97
C LEU A 31 -6.03 20.81 16.90
N SER A 32 -6.58 19.68 17.37
CA SER A 32 -5.87 18.72 18.22
C SER A 32 -4.89 17.89 17.38
N TYR A 33 -3.73 17.54 17.96
CA TYR A 33 -2.85 16.52 17.37
C TYR A 33 -3.53 15.14 17.29
N PHE A 34 -4.38 14.82 18.26
CA PHE A 34 -5.05 13.53 18.34
C PHE A 34 -6.42 13.59 17.65
N ALA A 35 -6.62 12.69 16.69
CA ALA A 35 -7.95 12.38 16.15
C ALA A 35 -8.68 11.41 17.09
N ASN A 36 -7.96 10.38 17.57
CA ASN A 36 -8.44 9.48 18.62
C ASN A 36 -7.26 8.86 19.39
N ALA A 37 -6.99 9.36 20.60
CA ALA A 37 -5.88 8.90 21.43
C ALA A 37 -5.98 7.43 21.90
N LYS A 38 -7.12 6.77 21.70
CA LYS A 38 -7.32 5.35 22.07
C LYS A 38 -6.90 4.38 20.97
N TYR A 39 -6.72 4.86 19.74
CA TYR A 39 -6.43 4.01 18.59
C TYR A 39 -4.92 3.88 18.40
N LEU A 40 -4.49 2.74 17.83
CA LEU A 40 -3.10 2.50 17.46
C LEU A 40 -2.59 3.64 16.55
N CYS A 41 -3.33 3.91 15.48
CA CYS A 41 -3.11 5.05 14.61
C CYS A 41 -3.88 6.26 15.16
N TRP A 42 -3.40 6.88 16.23
CA TRP A 42 -4.12 7.94 16.96
C TRP A 42 -4.40 9.23 16.15
N PHE A 43 -3.75 9.38 15.00
CA PHE A 43 -3.98 10.46 14.02
C PHE A 43 -4.93 10.04 12.88
N LEU A 44 -5.54 8.86 12.95
CA LEU A 44 -6.62 8.45 12.05
C LEU A 44 -7.97 8.99 12.54
N GLU A 45 -8.60 9.84 11.73
CA GLU A 45 -9.97 10.28 11.95
C GLU A 45 -10.94 9.08 11.95
N PRO A 46 -11.74 8.87 13.02
CA PRO A 46 -12.62 7.71 13.14
C PRO A 46 -13.60 7.56 11.96
N LYS A 47 -14.14 8.69 11.47
CA LYS A 47 -15.05 8.66 10.32
C LYS A 47 -14.34 8.21 9.03
N ARG A 48 -13.04 8.49 8.89
CA ARG A 48 -12.25 8.04 7.75
C ARG A 48 -12.01 6.52 7.82
N GLU A 49 -11.75 5.97 9.00
CA GLU A 49 -11.64 4.51 9.16
C GLU A 49 -12.95 3.80 8.79
N GLU A 50 -14.09 4.32 9.27
CA GLU A 50 -15.42 3.80 8.94
C GLU A 50 -15.67 3.74 7.43
N GLU A 51 -15.41 4.85 6.72
CA GLU A 51 -15.63 4.90 5.27
C GLU A 51 -14.63 4.03 4.48
N ILE A 52 -13.38 3.90 4.94
CA ILE A 52 -12.41 2.96 4.33
C ILE A 52 -12.94 1.51 4.46
N LYS A 53 -13.36 1.12 5.66
CA LYS A 53 -13.87 -0.25 5.90
C LYS A 53 -15.14 -0.52 5.11
N LYS A 54 -16.08 0.44 5.12
CA LYS A 54 -17.32 0.36 4.34
C LYS A 54 -17.05 0.24 2.84
N LEU A 55 -16.11 1.02 2.30
CA LEU A 55 -15.75 0.98 0.89
C LEU A 55 -15.25 -0.42 0.50
N HIS A 56 -14.32 -0.99 1.26
CA HIS A 56 -13.81 -2.35 1.01
C HIS A 56 -14.88 -3.42 1.16
N ASN A 57 -15.77 -3.31 2.15
CA ASN A 57 -16.89 -4.25 2.33
C ASN A 57 -17.91 -4.18 1.19
N VAL A 58 -18.15 -3.00 0.61
CA VAL A 58 -19.04 -2.83 -0.56
C VAL A 58 -18.43 -3.45 -1.82
N PHE A 59 -17.14 -3.23 -2.07
CA PHE A 59 -16.48 -3.73 -3.27
C PHE A 59 -15.98 -5.17 -3.15
N GLY A 60 -15.86 -5.70 -1.93
CA GLY A 60 -15.38 -7.05 -1.66
C GLY A 60 -13.92 -7.28 -2.07
N ASN A 61 -13.12 -6.22 -2.25
CA ASN A 61 -11.76 -6.30 -2.76
C ASN A 61 -10.70 -6.51 -1.66
N ALA A 62 -11.05 -6.33 -0.38
CA ALA A 62 -10.17 -6.62 0.76
C ALA A 62 -11.00 -7.01 2.00
N VAL A 63 -10.43 -7.86 2.87
CA VAL A 63 -10.96 -8.11 4.22
C VAL A 63 -10.35 -7.08 5.18
N VAL A 64 -11.19 -6.40 5.96
CA VAL A 64 -10.80 -5.24 6.76
C VAL A 64 -11.24 -5.28 8.22
N ASP A 65 -12.19 -6.14 8.57
CA ASP A 65 -12.85 -6.10 9.89
C ASP A 65 -11.94 -6.61 11.03
N ASP A 66 -11.01 -7.51 10.73
CA ASP A 66 -10.00 -8.08 11.63
C ASP A 66 -8.61 -7.45 11.48
N HIS A 67 -8.50 -6.33 10.76
CA HIS A 67 -7.23 -5.65 10.47
C HIS A 67 -7.16 -4.25 11.11
N TYR A 68 -5.94 -3.84 11.48
CA TYR A 68 -5.66 -2.45 11.82
C TYR A 68 -5.55 -1.58 10.57
N VAL A 69 -6.10 -0.37 10.63
CA VAL A 69 -5.94 0.65 9.59
C VAL A 69 -4.90 1.67 10.03
N VAL A 70 -3.86 1.85 9.22
CA VAL A 70 -2.85 2.90 9.38
C VAL A 70 -2.94 3.83 8.18
N VAL A 71 -3.05 5.13 8.42
CA VAL A 71 -3.06 6.15 7.35
C VAL A 71 -1.69 6.77 7.17
N GLY A 72 -1.40 7.17 5.93
CA GLY A 72 -0.18 7.88 5.56
C GLY A 72 -0.44 8.88 4.44
N THR A 73 0.53 9.76 4.21
CA THR A 73 0.55 10.72 3.11
C THR A 73 0.95 10.03 1.81
N GLY A 74 0.00 9.27 1.27
CA GLY A 74 0.19 8.41 0.09
C GLY A 74 0.76 7.03 0.45
N SER A 75 0.55 6.06 -0.45
CA SER A 75 1.06 4.69 -0.28
C SER A 75 2.59 4.67 -0.21
N SER A 76 3.28 5.59 -0.87
CA SER A 76 4.74 5.71 -0.80
C SER A 76 5.24 5.82 0.64
N GLN A 77 4.58 6.61 1.51
CA GLN A 77 4.97 6.71 2.93
C GLN A 77 4.68 5.39 3.67
N LEU A 78 3.53 4.77 3.41
CA LEU A 78 3.15 3.51 4.05
C LEU A 78 4.09 2.36 3.68
N ILE A 79 4.59 2.33 2.44
CA ILE A 79 5.59 1.34 2.02
C ILE A 79 6.89 1.55 2.81
N GLN A 80 7.37 2.79 2.98
CA GLN A 80 8.54 3.05 3.83
C GLN A 80 8.33 2.60 5.28
N ALA A 81 7.15 2.90 5.83
CA ALA A 81 6.81 2.52 7.19
C ALA A 81 6.77 1.00 7.36
N ALA A 82 6.20 0.28 6.39
CA ALA A 82 6.17 -1.18 6.38
C ALA A 82 7.59 -1.78 6.25
N LEU A 83 8.41 -1.26 5.34
CA LEU A 83 9.81 -1.69 5.21
C LEU A 83 10.59 -1.46 6.51
N TYR A 84 10.43 -0.30 7.14
CA TYR A 84 11.04 0.02 8.42
C TYR A 84 10.57 -0.95 9.53
N ALA A 85 9.26 -1.13 9.67
CA ALA A 85 8.68 -1.97 10.73
C ALA A 85 9.05 -3.45 10.61
N LEU A 86 9.31 -3.93 9.38
CA LEU A 86 9.70 -5.31 9.10
C LEU A 86 11.22 -5.53 9.08
N SER A 87 12.02 -4.46 9.18
CA SER A 87 13.48 -4.59 9.18
C SER A 87 13.99 -4.92 10.59
N PRO A 88 14.95 -5.86 10.72
CA PRO A 88 15.63 -6.09 11.98
C PRO A 88 16.47 -4.86 12.36
N THR A 89 16.53 -4.54 13.66
CA THR A 89 17.23 -3.35 14.17
C THR A 89 18.63 -3.65 14.69
N ASP A 90 18.96 -4.93 14.85
CA ASP A 90 20.15 -5.46 15.52
C ASP A 90 21.05 -6.30 14.59
N GLU A 91 20.69 -6.39 13.30
CA GLU A 91 21.49 -7.09 12.29
C GLU A 91 22.53 -6.15 11.66
N PRO A 92 23.75 -6.63 11.38
CA PRO A 92 24.81 -5.80 10.79
C PRO A 92 24.57 -5.47 9.31
N GLU A 93 23.75 -6.28 8.62
CA GLU A 93 23.44 -6.14 7.21
C GLU A 93 21.97 -5.77 6.99
N PRO A 94 21.65 -4.91 6.02
CA PRO A 94 20.27 -4.56 5.70
C PRO A 94 19.47 -5.78 5.23
N ILE A 95 18.19 -5.85 5.62
CA ILE A 95 17.28 -6.86 5.09
C ILE A 95 17.10 -6.68 3.58
N SER A 96 17.10 -7.80 2.86
CA SER A 96 16.96 -7.80 1.40
C SER A 96 15.51 -7.57 1.01
N VAL A 97 15.28 -6.61 0.11
CA VAL A 97 13.95 -6.33 -0.46
C VAL A 97 13.94 -6.75 -1.92
N VAL A 98 12.98 -7.60 -2.29
CA VAL A 98 12.85 -8.15 -3.64
C VAL A 98 11.44 -7.97 -4.19
N SER A 99 11.30 -7.95 -5.51
CA SER A 99 10.00 -7.97 -6.19
C SER A 99 10.08 -8.72 -7.52
N ALA A 100 8.96 -9.21 -8.02
CA ALA A 100 8.91 -9.75 -9.37
C ALA A 100 8.94 -8.60 -10.40
N ALA A 101 9.73 -8.75 -11.46
CA ALA A 101 9.79 -7.78 -12.56
C ALA A 101 8.51 -7.80 -13.41
N PRO A 102 8.15 -6.66 -14.03
CA PRO A 102 8.65 -5.30 -13.80
C PRO A 102 8.12 -4.72 -12.48
N PHE A 103 8.89 -3.90 -11.75
CA PHE A 103 8.51 -3.28 -10.46
C PHE A 103 9.10 -1.87 -10.37
N TYR A 104 8.72 -1.09 -9.36
CA TYR A 104 9.27 0.25 -9.09
C TYR A 104 10.43 0.16 -8.08
N PRO A 105 11.71 0.16 -8.52
CA PRO A 105 12.88 0.08 -7.63
C PRO A 105 13.01 1.29 -6.70
N GLU A 106 12.43 2.42 -7.10
CA GLU A 106 12.69 3.73 -6.50
C GLU A 106 12.23 3.81 -5.04
N VAL A 107 11.24 2.98 -4.65
CA VAL A 107 10.68 3.04 -3.30
C VAL A 107 11.72 2.68 -2.24
N THR A 108 12.57 1.68 -2.46
CA THR A 108 13.56 1.30 -1.43
C THR A 108 14.70 2.30 -1.25
N ASP A 109 14.92 3.20 -2.21
CA ASP A 109 16.08 4.11 -2.21
C ASP A 109 15.74 5.55 -1.77
N PHE A 110 14.47 5.84 -1.44
CA PHE A 110 14.05 7.19 -1.04
C PHE A 110 14.67 7.65 0.28
N VAL A 111 14.61 6.82 1.34
CA VAL A 111 15.00 7.20 2.70
C VAL A 111 16.46 6.85 3.00
N ARG A 112 17.02 5.84 2.32
CA ARG A 112 18.41 5.35 2.51
C ARG A 112 18.75 5.09 3.98
N SER A 113 17.85 4.43 4.71
CA SER A 113 17.96 4.20 6.15
C SER A 113 19.12 3.28 6.55
N GLY A 114 19.62 2.45 5.62
CA GLY A 114 20.58 1.39 5.92
C GLY A 114 19.96 0.14 6.56
N LEU A 115 18.66 0.13 6.84
CA LEU A 115 17.95 -0.99 7.46
C LEU A 115 17.50 -2.04 6.44
N TYR A 116 17.20 -1.59 5.22
CA TYR A 116 16.76 -2.43 4.12
C TYR A 116 17.46 -2.01 2.84
N LYS A 117 17.60 -2.93 1.89
CA LYS A 117 18.27 -2.69 0.61
C LYS A 117 17.61 -3.47 -0.51
N TRP A 118 17.47 -2.81 -1.67
CA TRP A 118 17.03 -3.47 -2.89
C TRP A 118 17.98 -4.60 -3.29
N ALA A 119 17.44 -5.80 -3.47
CA ALA A 119 18.19 -7.02 -3.78
C ALA A 119 17.82 -7.65 -5.13
N GLY A 120 16.99 -6.98 -5.94
CA GLY A 120 16.73 -7.39 -7.32
C GLY A 120 15.46 -8.22 -7.51
N VAL A 121 15.41 -8.91 -8.65
CA VAL A 121 14.23 -9.67 -9.08
C VAL A 121 14.08 -10.91 -8.20
N ALA A 122 12.91 -11.08 -7.58
CA ALA A 122 12.63 -12.19 -6.66
C ALA A 122 12.91 -13.58 -7.26
N ARG A 123 12.71 -13.77 -8.58
CA ARG A 123 13.00 -15.04 -9.28
C ARG A 123 14.49 -15.42 -9.27
N ASN A 124 15.38 -14.43 -9.20
CA ASN A 124 16.83 -14.61 -9.26
C ASN A 124 17.48 -14.41 -7.88
N PHE A 125 16.68 -14.27 -6.83
CA PHE A 125 17.20 -14.00 -5.50
C PHE A 125 17.63 -15.30 -4.84
N GLU A 126 18.94 -15.43 -4.64
CA GLU A 126 19.58 -16.59 -3.99
C GLU A 126 20.40 -16.07 -2.81
N LYS A 127 19.75 -15.95 -1.66
CA LYS A 127 20.40 -15.62 -0.38
C LYS A 127 19.63 -16.31 0.73
N ASP A 128 20.37 -16.96 1.63
CA ASP A 128 19.80 -17.55 2.84
C ASP A 128 19.46 -16.46 3.86
N GLY A 129 18.36 -16.64 4.60
CA GLY A 129 17.92 -15.74 5.65
C GLY A 129 16.68 -14.90 5.31
N PRO A 130 16.27 -14.00 6.21
CA PRO A 130 15.05 -13.23 6.07
C PRO A 130 15.15 -12.22 4.93
N TYR A 131 14.04 -12.06 4.22
CA TYR A 131 13.88 -11.05 3.18
C TYR A 131 12.43 -10.54 3.15
N ILE A 132 12.24 -9.36 2.56
CA ILE A 132 10.92 -8.78 2.32
C ILE A 132 10.60 -8.89 0.83
N LYS A 133 9.46 -9.47 0.50
CA LYS A 133 8.95 -9.52 -0.88
C LYS A 133 7.83 -8.52 -1.07
N PHE A 134 8.06 -7.56 -1.97
CA PHE A 134 7.06 -6.60 -2.39
C PHE A 134 6.25 -7.14 -3.58
N ILE A 135 4.94 -7.23 -3.43
CA ILE A 135 4.01 -7.77 -4.42
C ILE A 135 3.03 -6.68 -4.84
N THR A 136 3.18 -6.19 -6.07
CA THR A 136 2.19 -5.28 -6.68
C THR A 136 1.18 -6.10 -7.47
N SER A 137 -0.08 -6.17 -7.02
CA SER A 137 -1.14 -6.88 -7.75
C SER A 137 -1.90 -5.93 -8.67
N LEU A 138 -2.04 -6.33 -9.94
CA LEU A 138 -2.02 -5.47 -11.13
C LEU A 138 -0.70 -4.73 -11.26
N ASN A 139 0.23 -5.41 -11.90
CA ASN A 139 1.57 -4.90 -12.07
C ASN A 139 1.57 -3.60 -12.89
N ASN A 140 1.99 -2.48 -12.33
CA ASN A 140 2.22 -1.28 -13.13
C ASN A 140 3.57 -1.44 -13.88
N PRO A 141 3.62 -1.36 -15.23
CA PRO A 141 2.62 -0.80 -16.16
C PRO A 141 1.70 -1.78 -16.91
N TYR A 142 1.81 -3.09 -16.68
CA TYR A 142 1.16 -4.11 -17.54
C TYR A 142 -0.20 -4.64 -17.06
N GLY A 143 -0.66 -4.31 -15.86
CA GLY A 143 -2.00 -4.62 -15.35
C GLY A 143 -2.32 -6.10 -15.10
N PHE A 144 -1.32 -7.00 -15.01
CA PHE A 144 -1.57 -8.42 -14.74
C PHE A 144 -1.63 -8.72 -13.23
N THR A 145 -2.57 -9.59 -12.82
CA THR A 145 -2.60 -10.21 -11.50
C THR A 145 -1.32 -11.04 -11.31
N ARG A 146 -0.62 -10.86 -10.18
CA ARG A 146 0.60 -11.62 -9.90
C ARG A 146 0.24 -12.87 -9.10
N GLU A 147 0.83 -14.01 -9.45
CA GLU A 147 0.89 -15.16 -8.55
C GLU A 147 2.14 -15.05 -7.66
N ILE A 148 2.07 -15.58 -6.43
CA ILE A 148 3.24 -15.72 -5.57
C ILE A 148 4.18 -16.75 -6.20
N VAL A 149 5.13 -16.27 -7.01
CA VAL A 149 6.33 -17.05 -7.31
C VAL A 149 7.26 -16.87 -6.11
N VAL A 150 7.15 -17.74 -5.11
CA VAL A 150 8.15 -17.82 -4.03
C VAL A 150 8.67 -19.24 -3.96
N ASN A 151 9.96 -19.38 -4.16
CA ASN A 151 10.73 -20.46 -3.58
C ASN A 151 11.21 -19.97 -2.21
N GLY A 152 10.68 -20.50 -1.11
CA GLY A 152 11.25 -20.31 0.25
C GLY A 152 10.26 -19.92 1.35
N VAL A 153 10.50 -20.47 2.55
CA VAL A 153 9.63 -20.40 3.75
C VAL A 153 9.90 -19.15 4.63
N GLN A 154 10.87 -18.30 4.27
CA GLN A 154 11.43 -17.24 5.15
C GLN A 154 11.14 -15.78 4.72
N GLY A 155 10.31 -15.57 3.69
CA GLY A 155 10.02 -14.23 3.17
C GLY A 155 8.77 -13.59 3.80
N THR A 156 8.88 -12.35 4.28
CA THR A 156 7.72 -11.55 4.69
C THR A 156 7.14 -10.80 3.49
N LEU A 157 5.81 -10.81 3.33
CA LEU A 157 5.15 -10.22 2.18
C LEU A 157 4.62 -8.81 2.48
N ILE A 158 4.81 -7.88 1.55
CA ILE A 158 4.09 -6.60 1.49
C ILE A 158 3.29 -6.61 0.19
N HIS A 159 1.97 -6.47 0.28
CA HIS A 159 1.11 -6.40 -0.89
C HIS A 159 0.69 -4.95 -1.17
N ASP A 160 0.91 -4.51 -2.40
CA ASP A 160 0.41 -3.25 -2.94
C ASP A 160 -0.75 -3.53 -3.90
N PHE A 161 -1.93 -3.10 -3.47
CA PHE A 161 -3.20 -3.25 -4.17
C PHE A 161 -3.76 -1.90 -4.64
N ALA A 162 -2.91 -0.90 -4.89
CA ALA A 162 -3.34 0.44 -5.31
C ALA A 162 -4.28 0.43 -6.54
N TYR A 163 -4.11 -0.53 -7.44
CA TYR A 163 -4.95 -0.71 -8.63
C TYR A 163 -5.99 -1.83 -8.50
N TYR A 164 -6.14 -2.50 -7.34
CA TYR A 164 -7.12 -3.59 -7.18
C TYR A 164 -8.56 -3.08 -6.97
N TRP A 165 -9.08 -2.43 -8.00
CA TRP A 165 -10.40 -1.80 -8.05
C TRP A 165 -11.12 -2.17 -9.35
N PRO A 166 -12.48 -2.21 -9.36
CA PRO A 166 -13.27 -2.59 -10.54
C PRO A 166 -12.95 -1.79 -11.82
N GLN A 167 -12.48 -0.56 -11.67
CA GLN A 167 -12.08 0.30 -12.79
C GLN A 167 -10.85 -0.20 -13.55
N TYR A 168 -10.03 -1.06 -12.93
CA TYR A 168 -8.79 -1.58 -13.51
C TYR A 168 -8.81 -3.10 -13.68
N THR A 169 -9.56 -3.84 -12.84
CA THR A 169 -9.64 -5.30 -12.93
C THR A 169 -10.95 -5.84 -12.34
N ALA A 170 -11.30 -7.07 -12.74
CA ALA A 170 -12.40 -7.79 -12.12
C ALA A 170 -12.04 -8.19 -10.68
N ILE A 171 -12.95 -7.94 -9.74
CA ILE A 171 -12.82 -8.38 -8.35
C ILE A 171 -13.37 -9.81 -8.26
N THR A 172 -12.47 -10.78 -8.25
CA THR A 172 -12.81 -12.22 -8.21
C THR A 172 -12.74 -12.80 -6.79
N SER A 173 -12.00 -12.16 -5.89
CA SER A 173 -11.88 -12.55 -4.48
C SER A 173 -11.28 -11.39 -3.66
N PRO A 174 -11.47 -11.36 -2.34
CA PRO A 174 -10.76 -10.42 -1.48
C PRO A 174 -9.25 -10.65 -1.53
N ALA A 175 -8.48 -9.56 -1.50
CA ALA A 175 -7.02 -9.56 -1.58
C ALA A 175 -6.30 -10.48 -0.57
N THR A 176 -6.88 -10.67 0.62
CA THR A 176 -6.36 -11.57 1.67
C THR A 176 -6.46 -13.05 1.34
N ASN A 177 -7.33 -13.44 0.38
CA ASN A 177 -7.55 -14.82 -0.03
C ASN A 177 -6.83 -15.19 -1.33
N MET A 178 -6.02 -14.28 -1.89
CA MET A 178 -5.40 -14.51 -3.19
C MET A 178 -4.19 -15.45 -3.14
N TYR A 179 -3.78 -15.92 -1.97
CA TYR A 179 -2.49 -16.56 -1.74
C TYR A 179 -2.48 -17.55 -0.59
#